data_AF-A0A244EFL5-F1
#
_entry.id   AF-A0A244EFL5-F1
#
_cell.length_a   1.000
_cell.length_b   1.000
_cell.length_c   1.000
_cell.angle_alpha   90.00
_cell.angle_beta   90.00
_cell.angle_gamma   90.00
#
_symmetry.space_group_name_H-M   'P 1'
#
loop_
_entity.id
_entity.type
_entity.pdbx_description
1 polymer ?
#
loop_
_entity_poly.entity_id
_entity_poly.type
_entity_poly.pdbx_seq_one_letter_code
_entity_poly.pdbx_strand_id
1 'polypeptide(L)'
;MISFDAHTHRFNLRAAAVVLHEGAVLLHRIEGDDFWSMPADAWSPARPAGSRLLAGPVPFLGSEDGLALTFAWFDCTRLDEIEVRPSVLARALASPERGFRHVIHHEREAG
;
A
#
# COMPACT_ATOMS: atom_id res chain seq x y z
N MET A 1 -13.56 -3.61 2.72
CA MET A 1 -13.33 -3.37 4.17
C MET A 1 -14.47 -3.91 5.03
N ILE A 2 -14.20 -4.46 6.23
CA ILE A 2 -15.21 -4.79 7.25
C ILE A 2 -15.02 -3.84 8.44
N SER A 3 -16.09 -3.20 8.91
CA SER A 3 -16.06 -2.29 10.06
C SER A 3 -17.11 -2.69 11.08
N PHE A 4 -16.77 -2.61 12.37
CA PHE A 4 -17.74 -2.79 13.44
C PHE A 4 -17.48 -1.83 14.60
N ASP A 5 -18.57 -1.35 15.18
CA ASP A 5 -18.54 -0.45 16.34
C ASP A 5 -18.71 -1.29 17.61
N ALA A 6 -17.77 -1.16 18.54
CA ALA A 6 -17.79 -1.77 19.86
C ALA A 6 -17.86 -0.64 20.90
N HIS A 7 -19.09 -0.27 21.27
CA HIS A 7 -19.43 0.80 22.21
C HIS A 7 -18.74 2.13 21.90
N THR A 8 -17.54 2.34 22.46
CA THR A 8 -16.76 3.57 22.36
C THR A 8 -15.71 3.56 21.25
N HIS A 9 -15.49 2.43 20.56
CA HIS A 9 -14.42 2.28 19.59
C HIS A 9 -14.91 1.66 18.28
N ARG A 10 -14.36 2.14 17.16
CA ARG A 10 -14.56 1.56 15.83
C ARG A 10 -13.36 0.70 15.45
N PHE A 11 -13.63 -0.53 15.06
CA PHE A 11 -12.62 -1.45 14.55
C PHE A 11 -12.79 -1.60 13.05
N ASN A 12 -11.68 -1.52 12.31
CA ASN A 12 -11.63 -1.73 10.88
C ASN A 12 -10.73 -2.94 10.58
N LEU A 13 -11.30 -3.96 9.94
CA LEU A 13 -10.57 -5.07 9.36
C LEU A 13 -10.40 -4.81 7.86
N ARG A 14 -9.15 -4.75 7.41
CA ARG A 14 -8.78 -4.59 6.01
C ARG A 14 -7.82 -5.70 5.59
N ALA A 15 -7.96 -6.13 4.35
CA ALA A 15 -6.97 -6.93 3.64
C ALA A 15 -6.39 -6.05 2.54
N ALA A 16 -5.08 -6.09 2.36
CA ALA A 16 -4.36 -5.33 1.34
C ALA A 16 -3.45 -6.26 0.55
N ALA A 17 -3.23 -5.94 -0.73
CA ALA A 17 -2.33 -6.71 -1.59
C ALA A 17 -0.90 -6.14 -1.48
N VAL A 18 0.07 -7.02 -1.26
CA VAL A 18 1.50 -6.70 -1.41
C VAL A 18 1.99 -7.28 -2.73
N VAL A 19 2.30 -6.42 -3.70
CA VAL A 19 2.80 -6.84 -5.01
C VAL A 19 4.30 -6.57 -5.06
N LEU A 20 5.10 -7.63 -5.24
CA LEU A 20 6.55 -7.57 -5.33
C LEU A 20 7.02 -7.99 -6.72
N HIS A 21 7.95 -7.24 -7.30
CA HIS A 21 8.59 -7.56 -8.57
C HIS A 21 10.03 -7.06 -8.56
N GLU A 22 11.01 -7.95 -8.81
CA GLU A 22 12.44 -7.61 -8.87
C GLU A 22 12.97 -6.81 -7.67
N GLY A 23 12.49 -7.11 -6.45
CA GLY A 23 12.89 -6.39 -5.24
C GLY A 23 12.19 -5.04 -5.02
N ALA A 24 11.35 -4.62 -5.94
CA ALA A 24 10.47 -3.46 -5.79
C ALA A 24 9.07 -3.86 -5.30
N VAL A 25 8.41 -2.96 -4.59
CA VAL A 25 7.02 -3.06 -4.14
C VAL A 25 6.16 -2.01 -4.82
N LEU A 26 4.93 -2.38 -5.16
CA LEU A 26 3.94 -1.45 -5.69
C LEU A 26 3.20 -0.75 -4.55
N LEU A 27 3.23 0.58 -4.54
CA LEU A 27 2.47 1.43 -3.62
C LEU A 27 1.55 2.37 -4.40
N HIS A 28 0.52 2.88 -3.74
CA HIS A 28 -0.32 3.97 -4.26
C HIS A 28 -0.23 5.20 -3.38
N ARG A 29 -0.71 6.32 -3.91
CA ARG A 29 -0.95 7.57 -3.20
C ARG A 29 -2.16 8.25 -3.81
N ILE A 30 -3.07 8.70 -2.95
CA ILE A 30 -4.22 9.48 -3.36
C ILE A 30 -3.76 10.93 -3.62
N GLU A 31 -4.33 11.58 -4.63
CA GLU A 31 -4.09 13.00 -4.87
C GLU A 31 -4.44 13.83 -3.61
N GLY A 32 -3.46 14.59 -3.12
CA GLY A 32 -3.58 15.38 -1.88
C GLY A 32 -2.94 14.73 -0.65
N ASP A 33 -2.59 13.44 -0.70
CA ASP A 33 -1.83 12.79 0.37
C ASP A 33 -0.32 13.01 0.19
N ASP A 34 0.37 13.20 1.32
CA ASP A 34 1.84 13.29 1.36
C ASP A 34 2.54 11.95 1.60
N PHE A 35 1.75 10.88 1.81
CA PHE A 35 2.24 9.53 2.12
C PHE A 35 1.81 8.50 1.06
N TRP A 36 2.57 7.42 0.95
CA TRP A 36 2.26 6.25 0.15
C TRP A 36 1.65 5.15 1.00
N SER A 37 0.72 4.38 0.43
CA SER A 37 0.04 3.28 1.10
C SER A 37 -0.03 2.05 0.20
N MET A 38 -0.30 0.89 0.81
CA MET A 38 -0.54 -0.33 0.04
C MET A 38 -1.84 -0.20 -0.76
N PRO A 39 -1.91 -0.83 -1.95
CA PRO A 39 -3.16 -1.04 -2.65
C PRO A 39 -4.17 -1.81 -1.78
N ALA A 40 -5.09 -1.07 -1.17
CA ALA A 40 -6.29 -1.61 -0.58
C ALA A 40 -7.29 -1.77 -1.72
N ASP A 41 -7.64 -3.02 -2.03
CA ASP A 41 -8.77 -3.42 -2.88
C ASP A 41 -9.14 -2.55 -4.10
N ALA A 42 -8.35 -2.66 -5.18
CA ALA A 42 -8.84 -2.45 -6.56
C ALA A 42 -8.79 -3.78 -7.35
N TRP A 43 -9.52 -4.80 -6.91
CA TRP A 43 -9.79 -5.96 -7.76
C TRP A 43 -10.92 -5.60 -8.73
N SER A 44 -10.56 -5.11 -9.92
CA SER A 44 -11.43 -5.26 -11.09
C SER A 44 -11.10 -6.62 -11.75
N PRO A 45 -12.06 -7.56 -11.89
CA PRO A 45 -11.84 -8.89 -12.44
C PRO A 45 -11.48 -8.95 -13.94
N ALA A 46 -11.24 -7.83 -14.62
CA ALA A 46 -10.81 -7.84 -16.02
C ALA A 46 -9.31 -7.54 -16.14
N ARG A 47 -8.49 -8.58 -16.28
CA ARG A 47 -7.04 -8.50 -16.53
C ARG A 47 -6.73 -8.71 -18.01
N PRO A 48 -6.51 -7.66 -18.82
CA PRO A 48 -5.94 -7.84 -20.15
C PRO A 48 -4.44 -8.14 -20.01
N ALA A 49 -3.97 -9.18 -20.69
CA ALA A 49 -2.55 -9.43 -20.89
C ALA A 49 -1.94 -8.21 -21.60
N GLY A 50 -0.94 -7.56 -20.97
CA GLY A 50 -0.33 -6.31 -21.47
C GLY A 50 -0.40 -5.10 -20.52
N SER A 51 -0.76 -5.32 -19.25
CA SER A 51 -0.91 -4.24 -18.25
C SER A 51 0.35 -3.37 -18.10
N ARG A 52 0.18 -2.05 -18.26
CA ARG A 52 1.22 -1.01 -18.05
C ARG A 52 1.81 -1.02 -16.63
N LEU A 53 1.19 -1.71 -15.68
CA LEU A 53 1.74 -1.99 -14.35
C LEU A 53 3.10 -2.68 -14.40
N LEU A 54 3.34 -3.46 -15.45
CA LEU A 54 4.57 -4.21 -15.69
C LEU A 54 5.51 -3.49 -16.68
N ALA A 55 5.13 -2.33 -17.21
CA ALA A 55 5.84 -1.66 -18.30
C ALA A 55 6.94 -0.68 -17.84
N GLY A 56 7.55 -0.94 -16.67
CA GLY A 56 8.66 -0.17 -16.14
C GLY A 56 8.27 0.89 -15.09
N PRO A 57 9.23 1.72 -14.65
CA PRO A 57 9.16 2.49 -13.39
C PRO A 57 8.31 3.77 -13.46
N VAL A 58 7.53 3.97 -14.52
CA VAL A 58 6.76 5.21 -14.69
C VAL A 58 5.51 5.16 -13.81
N PRO A 59 5.22 6.20 -13.01
CA PRO A 59 3.98 6.26 -12.25
C PRO A 59 2.78 6.15 -13.18
N PHE A 60 1.79 5.34 -12.80
CA PHE A 60 0.55 5.22 -13.55
C PHE A 60 -0.61 5.78 -12.74
N LEU A 61 -1.53 6.42 -13.46
CA LEU A 61 -2.74 7.01 -12.89
C LEU A 61 -3.85 5.96 -12.89
N GLY A 62 -4.45 5.74 -11.72
CA GLY A 62 -5.71 5.03 -11.54
C GLY A 62 -6.79 5.98 -11.00
N SER A 63 -8.01 5.49 -10.92
CA SER A 63 -9.10 6.18 -10.24
C SER A 63 -9.85 5.21 -9.34
N GLU A 64 -10.07 5.60 -8.09
CA GLU A 64 -10.88 4.87 -7.11
C GLU A 64 -11.88 5.86 -6.51
N ASP A 65 -13.17 5.55 -6.61
CA ASP A 65 -14.28 6.40 -6.14
C ASP A 65 -14.21 7.88 -6.57
N GLY A 66 -13.65 8.15 -7.75
CA GLY A 66 -13.50 9.50 -8.30
C GLY A 66 -12.26 10.25 -7.83
N LEU A 67 -11.45 9.66 -6.95
CA LEU A 67 -10.14 10.19 -6.55
C LEU A 67 -9.06 9.72 -7.51
N ALA A 68 -8.13 10.61 -7.84
CA ALA A 68 -6.95 10.27 -8.64
C ALA A 68 -5.96 9.50 -7.76
N LEU A 69 -5.57 8.31 -8.20
CA LEU A 69 -4.55 7.49 -7.58
C LEU A 69 -3.28 7.52 -8.42
N THR A 70 -2.15 7.83 -7.79
CA THR A 70 -0.84 7.59 -8.37
C THR A 70 -0.30 6.29 -7.83
N PHE A 71 0.17 5.42 -8.70
CA PHE A 71 0.85 4.20 -8.29
C PHE A 71 2.28 4.19 -8.82
N ALA A 72 3.21 3.69 -8.03
CA ALA A 72 4.62 3.62 -8.39
C ALA A 72 5.32 2.42 -7.74
N TRP A 73 6.39 1.97 -8.38
CA TRP A 73 7.28 0.93 -7.88
C TRP A 73 8.41 1.55 -7.07
N PHE A 74 8.67 1.02 -5.88
CA PHE A 74 9.74 1.47 -4.99
C PHE A 74 10.64 0.30 -4.60
N ASP A 75 11.95 0.53 -4.59
CA ASP A 75 12.92 -0.44 -4.08
C ASP A 75 12.65 -0.69 -2.59
N CYS A 76 12.50 -1.97 -2.19
CA CYS A 76 12.22 -2.33 -0.81
C CYS A 76 13.32 -1.87 0.16
N THR A 77 14.54 -1.66 -0.32
CA THR A 77 15.70 -1.22 0.49
C THR A 77 15.72 0.29 0.75
N ARG A 78 14.90 1.07 0.04
CA ARG A 78 14.86 2.54 0.08
C ARG A 78 13.51 3.09 0.54
N LEU A 79 12.67 2.23 1.14
CA LEU A 79 11.34 2.63 1.62
C LEU A 79 11.38 3.57 2.82
N ASP A 80 12.52 3.72 3.48
CA ASP A 80 12.77 4.69 4.54
C ASP A 80 12.96 6.12 4.01
N GLU A 81 13.19 6.29 2.70
CA GLU A 81 13.30 7.61 2.05
C GLU A 81 11.93 8.25 1.73
N ILE A 82 10.84 7.50 1.87
CA ILE A 82 9.47 7.95 1.59
C ILE A 82 8.55 7.70 2.78
N GLU A 83 7.52 8.52 2.96
CA GLU A 83 6.52 8.27 3.98
C GLU A 83 5.58 7.15 3.53
N VAL A 84 5.79 5.92 4.03
CA VAL A 84 4.87 4.78 3.82
C VAL A 84 4.00 4.60 5.05
N ARG A 85 2.69 4.53 4.86
CA ARG A 85 1.73 4.28 5.94
C ARG A 85 1.00 2.94 5.79
N PRO A 86 0.70 2.27 6.91
CA PRO A 86 1.26 2.50 8.26
C PRO A 86 2.79 2.34 8.32
N SER A 87 3.44 3.10 9.20
CA SER A 87 4.92 3.24 9.23
C SER A 87 5.66 1.92 9.46
N VAL A 88 5.01 0.94 10.09
CA VAL A 88 5.56 -0.41 10.28
C VAL A 88 5.80 -1.17 8.96
N LEU A 89 5.10 -0.81 7.88
CA LEU A 89 5.19 -1.51 6.61
C LEU A 89 6.53 -1.33 5.92
N ALA A 90 7.10 -0.12 5.91
CA ALA A 90 8.40 0.14 5.28
C ALA A 90 9.46 -0.84 5.83
N ARG A 91 9.53 -0.94 7.16
CA ARG A 91 10.43 -1.88 7.84
C ARG A 91 10.08 -3.35 7.57
N ALA A 92 8.81 -3.70 7.51
CA ALA A 92 8.40 -5.08 7.26
C ALA A 92 8.74 -5.53 5.83
N LEU A 93 8.60 -4.65 4.84
CA LEU A 93 8.85 -4.92 3.42
C LEU A 93 10.35 -4.97 3.10
N ALA A 94 11.15 -4.11 3.73
CA ALA A 94 12.61 -4.09 3.61
C ALA A 94 13.29 -5.37 4.14
N SER A 95 12.64 -6.10 5.05
CA SER A 95 13.16 -7.37 5.57
C SER A 95 13.16 -8.45 4.48
N PRO A 96 14.24 -9.22 4.27
CA PRO A 96 14.24 -10.34 3.34
C PRO A 96 13.40 -11.54 3.84
N GLU A 97 13.06 -11.59 5.13
CA GLU A 97 12.23 -12.65 5.70
C GLU A 97 10.78 -12.53 5.26
N ARG A 98 10.24 -13.58 4.62
CA ARG A 98 8.88 -13.64 4.06
C ARG A 98 7.92 -14.55 4.83
N GLY A 99 8.20 -14.80 6.11
CA GLY A 99 7.33 -15.59 6.98
C GLY A 99 6.06 -14.83 7.41
N PHE A 100 5.06 -15.56 7.90
CA PHE A 100 3.91 -14.95 8.55
C PHE A 100 4.34 -14.22 9.83
N ARG A 101 3.89 -12.97 10.00
CA ARG A 101 4.22 -12.13 11.15
C ARG A 101 2.96 -11.52 11.73
N HIS A 102 2.80 -11.67 13.04
CA HIS A 102 1.80 -10.92 13.80
C HIS A 102 2.45 -9.63 14.32
N VAL A 103 1.89 -8.49 13.94
CA VAL A 103 2.43 -7.17 14.26
C VAL A 103 1.34 -6.32 14.89
N ILE A 104 1.60 -5.81 16.09
CA ILE A 104 0.77 -4.80 16.74
C ILE A 104 1.53 -3.48 16.63
N HIS A 105 0.91 -2.48 16.00
CA HIS A 105 1.53 -1.18 15.76
C HIS A 105 0.56 -0.07 16.15
N HIS A 106 1.08 0.91 16.88
CA HIS A 106 0.40 2.15 17.19
C HIS A 106 1.11 3.25 16.40
N GLU A 107 0.39 3.89 15.49
CA GLU A 107 0.94 5.04 14.76
C GLU A 107 1.21 6.15 15.78
N ARG A 108 2.39 6.76 15.69
CA ARG A 108 2.66 7.95 16.50
C ARG A 108 2.04 9.12 15.75
N GLU A 109 1.19 9.90 16.40
CA GLU A 109 0.73 11.17 15.83
C GLU A 109 1.97 12.00 15.46
N ALA A 110 2.06 12.42 14.20
CA ALA A 110 3.03 13.43 13.81
C ALA A 110 2.67 14.69 14.61
N GLY A 111 3.56 15.08 15.53
CA GLY A 111 3.39 16.28 16.36
C GLY A 111 3.57 17.56 15.56
#